data_AF-A0A954E5A9-F1
#
_entry.id   AF-A0A954E5A9-F1
#
_cell.length_a   1.000
_cell.length_b   1.000
_cell.length_c   1.000
_cell.angle_alpha   90.00
_cell.angle_beta   90.00
_cell.angle_gamma   90.00
#
_symmetry.space_group_name_H-M   'P 1'
#
loop_
_entity.id
_entity.type
_entity.pdbx_description
1 polymer ?
#
loop_
_entity_poly.entity_id
_entity_poly.type
_entity_poly.pdbx_seq_one_letter_code
_entity_poly.pdbx_strand_id
1 'polypeptide(L)'
;MEWLVTLLLGFGVMLFGGGFLARHIQAIGRLKQDPELRVRDAAYLVGQQRRRIVTSVMIMVVGALIPLSYDAIVRQRNPGLASAVLLTILVLILVIMLLAVADALAGRYLRADLQLRKAEAALRRTLLENDLQYHANWKQQQEQKLQASGQEASSNRKPGQTSEEN
;
A
#
# COMPACT_ATOMS: atom_id res chain seq x y z
N MET A 1 -6.25 -29.95 36.21
CA MET A 1 -5.87 -29.94 34.78
C MET A 1 -6.39 -28.71 34.06
N GLU A 2 -7.60 -28.24 34.38
CA GLU A 2 -8.23 -27.05 33.75
C GLU A 2 -7.37 -25.78 33.80
N TRP A 3 -6.67 -25.53 34.91
CA TRP A 3 -5.75 -24.39 35.04
C TRP A 3 -4.58 -24.38 34.04
N LEU A 4 -4.02 -25.55 33.71
CA LEU A 4 -2.96 -25.65 32.70
C LEU A 4 -3.51 -25.34 31.31
N VAL A 5 -4.74 -25.78 31.02
CA VAL A 5 -5.41 -25.51 29.74
C VAL A 5 -5.66 -24.02 29.56
N THR A 6 -6.15 -23.32 30.59
CA THR A 6 -6.39 -21.86 30.51
C THR A 6 -5.09 -21.08 30.36
N LEU A 7 -4.02 -21.50 31.03
CA LEU A 7 -2.69 -20.92 30.84
C LEU A 7 -2.17 -21.13 29.41
N LEU A 8 -2.24 -22.35 28.88
CA LEU A 8 -1.80 -22.65 27.52
C LEU A 8 -2.60 -21.86 26.48
N LEU A 9 -3.92 -21.76 26.67
CA LEU A 9 -4.78 -20.98 25.79
C LEU A 9 -4.45 -19.48 25.84
N GLY A 10 -4.34 -18.92 27.04
CA GLY A 10 -3.96 -17.51 27.24
C GLY A 10 -2.60 -17.17 26.65
N PHE A 11 -1.61 -18.05 26.89
CA PHE A 11 -0.28 -17.90 26.33
C PHE A 11 -0.28 -18.04 24.80
N GLY A 12 -1.06 -18.97 24.25
CA GLY A 12 -1.23 -19.12 22.80
C GLY A 12 -1.79 -17.86 22.14
N VAL A 13 -2.83 -17.26 22.73
CA VAL A 13 -3.40 -15.98 22.27
C VAL A 13 -2.38 -14.84 22.38
N MET A 14 -1.60 -14.82 23.46
CA MET A 14 -0.56 -13.81 23.68
C MET A 14 0.58 -13.92 22.66
N LEU A 15 1.06 -15.14 22.37
CA LEU A 15 2.04 -15.39 21.32
C LEU A 15 1.51 -15.03 19.94
N PHE A 16 0.26 -15.35 19.66
CA PHE A 16 -0.40 -14.95 18.41
C PHE A 16 -0.40 -13.43 18.25
N GLY A 17 -0.86 -12.69 19.26
CA GLY A 17 -0.80 -11.22 19.27
C GLY A 17 0.62 -10.67 19.11
N GLY A 18 1.60 -11.27 19.81
CA GLY A 18 3.01 -10.89 19.72
C GLY A 18 3.62 -11.12 18.32
N GLY A 19 3.24 -12.21 17.65
CA GLY A 19 3.66 -12.50 16.28
C GLY A 19 3.16 -11.45 15.28
N PHE A 20 1.89 -11.05 15.40
CA PHE A 20 1.33 -9.95 14.59
C PHE A 20 2.05 -8.63 14.88
N LEU A 21 2.26 -8.31 16.16
CA LEU A 21 2.95 -7.10 16.59
C LEU A 21 4.35 -6.99 15.95
N ALA A 22 5.15 -8.06 16.03
CA ALA A 22 6.48 -8.10 15.44
C ALA A 22 6.45 -7.86 13.92
N ARG A 23 5.49 -8.49 13.21
CA ARG A 23 5.31 -8.30 11.77
C ARG A 23 4.96 -6.85 11.41
N HIS A 24 4.11 -6.19 12.21
CA HIS A 24 3.74 -4.79 11.98
C HIS A 24 4.90 -3.82 12.24
N ILE A 25 5.70 -4.07 13.28
CA ILE A 25 6.89 -3.26 13.57
C ILE A 25 7.92 -3.38 12.44
N GLN A 26 8.17 -4.60 11.95
CA GLN A 26 9.05 -4.83 10.81
C GLN A 26 8.54 -4.11 9.54
N ALA A 27 7.22 -4.11 9.30
CA ALA A 27 6.63 -3.41 8.16
C ALA A 27 6.85 -1.89 8.25
N ILE A 28 6.74 -1.29 9.44
CA ILE A 28 7.05 0.14 9.65
C ILE A 28 8.54 0.41 9.36
N GLY A 29 9.43 -0.48 9.80
CA GLY A 29 10.86 -0.36 9.52
C GLY A 29 11.16 -0.32 8.02
N ARG A 30 10.54 -1.21 7.26
CA ARG A 30 10.68 -1.26 5.78
C ARG A 30 10.12 0.00 5.12
N LEU A 31 8.96 0.49 5.57
CA LEU A 31 8.35 1.72 5.02
C LEU A 31 9.21 2.97 5.23
N LYS A 32 10.02 3.02 6.30
CA LYS A 32 10.91 4.15 6.57
C LYS A 32 12.18 4.14 5.71
N GLN A 33 12.55 2.98 5.16
CA GLN A 33 13.78 2.80 4.38
C GLN A 33 13.56 3.04 2.88
N ASP A 34 12.31 3.24 2.43
CA ASP A 34 11.98 3.42 1.02
C ASP A 34 12.06 4.91 0.64
N PRO A 35 13.10 5.34 -0.11
CA PRO A 35 13.30 6.73 -0.48
C PRO A 35 12.32 7.22 -1.56
N GLU A 36 11.61 6.31 -2.25
CA GLU A 36 10.63 6.67 -3.28
C GLU A 36 9.26 7.04 -2.69
N LEU A 37 9.02 6.72 -1.41
CA LEU A 37 7.77 7.09 -0.77
C LEU A 37 7.71 8.58 -0.46
N ARG A 38 6.78 9.25 -1.15
CA ARG A 38 6.40 10.63 -0.87
C ARG A 38 6.02 10.77 0.61
N VAL A 39 6.61 11.74 1.31
CA VAL A 39 6.52 11.95 2.78
C VAL A 39 5.08 11.88 3.31
N ARG A 40 4.12 12.39 2.53
CA ARG A 40 2.69 12.43 2.89
C ARG A 40 2.02 11.05 2.88
N ASP A 41 2.41 10.16 1.96
CA ASP A 41 1.88 8.79 1.88
C ASP A 41 2.49 7.91 2.98
N ALA A 42 3.77 8.14 3.32
CA ALA A 42 4.45 7.46 4.43
C ALA A 42 3.76 7.71 5.79
N ALA A 43 3.39 8.97 6.09
CA ALA A 43 2.71 9.30 7.34
C ALA A 43 1.35 8.59 7.49
N TYR A 44 0.58 8.48 6.40
CA TYR A 44 -0.69 7.77 6.39
C TYR A 44 -0.50 6.26 6.63
N LEU A 45 0.46 5.64 5.95
CA LEU A 45 0.78 4.22 6.09
C LEU A 45 1.29 3.89 7.49
N VAL A 46 2.13 4.74 8.09
CA VAL A 46 2.60 4.59 9.47
C VAL A 46 1.44 4.71 10.46
N GLY A 47 0.53 5.66 10.26
CA GLY A 47 -0.68 5.82 11.08
C GLY A 47 -1.57 4.56 11.05
N GLN A 48 -1.71 3.92 9.89
CA GLN A 48 -2.44 2.66 9.76
C GLN A 48 -1.73 1.51 10.51
N GLN A 49 -0.42 1.35 10.35
CA GLN A 49 0.32 0.30 11.07
C GLN A 49 0.30 0.51 12.58
N ARG A 50 0.29 1.76 13.06
CA ARG A 50 0.17 2.07 14.49
C ARG A 50 -1.16 1.57 15.08
N ARG A 51 -2.28 1.69 14.34
CA ARG A 51 -3.57 1.11 14.77
C ARG A 51 -3.50 -0.40 14.90
N ARG A 52 -2.85 -1.08 13.95
CA ARG A 52 -2.64 -2.55 13.98
C ARG A 52 -1.77 -3.00 15.16
N ILE A 53 -0.77 -2.20 15.52
CA ILE A 53 0.05 -2.42 16.72
C ILE A 53 -0.83 -2.35 17.97
N VAL A 54 -1.69 -1.34 18.10
CA VAL A 54 -2.61 -1.22 19.24
C VAL A 54 -3.54 -2.44 19.32
N THR A 55 -4.12 -2.88 18.20
CA THR A 55 -4.96 -4.08 18.17
C THR A 55 -4.18 -5.33 18.60
N SER A 56 -2.94 -5.49 18.14
CA SER A 56 -2.09 -6.63 18.50
C SER A 56 -1.79 -6.65 20.01
N VAL A 57 -1.50 -5.49 20.59
CA VAL A 57 -1.32 -5.33 22.04
C VAL A 57 -2.62 -5.67 22.79
N MET A 58 -3.77 -5.21 22.32
CA MET A 58 -5.06 -5.57 22.94
C MET A 58 -5.31 -7.07 22.93
N ILE A 59 -4.98 -7.78 21.83
CA ILE A 59 -5.06 -9.24 21.76
C ILE A 59 -4.15 -9.89 22.82
N MET A 60 -2.93 -9.38 23.00
CA MET A 60 -2.03 -9.87 24.06
C MET A 60 -2.61 -9.65 25.47
N VAL A 61 -3.23 -8.50 25.72
CA VAL A 61 -3.90 -8.21 27.00
C VAL A 61 -5.06 -9.18 27.23
N VAL A 62 -5.87 -9.47 26.20
CA VAL A 62 -6.91 -10.51 26.29
C VAL A 62 -6.31 -11.87 26.64
N GLY A 63 -5.21 -12.26 25.99
CA GLY A 63 -4.48 -13.49 26.31
C GLY A 63 -4.04 -13.58 27.77
N ALA A 64 -3.56 -12.48 28.33
CA ALA A 64 -3.17 -12.40 29.74
C ALA A 64 -4.37 -12.41 30.72
N LEU A 65 -5.52 -11.87 30.31
CA LEU A 65 -6.75 -11.84 31.12
C LEU A 65 -7.43 -13.22 31.22
N ILE A 66 -7.21 -14.13 30.27
CA ILE A 66 -7.79 -15.49 30.28
C ILE A 66 -7.42 -16.27 31.56
N PRO A 67 -6.13 -16.49 31.91
CA PRO A 67 -5.79 -17.20 33.14
C PRO A 67 -6.22 -16.42 34.40
N LEU A 68 -6.24 -15.09 34.33
CA LEU A 68 -6.72 -14.24 35.42
C LEU A 68 -8.23 -14.43 35.69
N SER A 69 -9.02 -14.65 34.63
CA SER A 69 -10.44 -14.96 34.75
C SER A 69 -10.68 -16.29 35.47
N TYR A 70 -9.83 -17.29 35.20
CA TYR A 70 -9.90 -18.58 35.89
C TYR A 70 -9.60 -18.43 37.40
N ASP A 71 -8.58 -17.66 37.78
CA ASP A 71 -8.27 -17.41 39.19
C ASP A 71 -9.43 -16.67 39.90
N ALA A 72 -9.99 -15.64 39.26
CA ALA A 72 -11.13 -14.89 39.80
C ALA A 72 -12.38 -15.77 40.00
N ILE A 73 -12.70 -16.64 39.04
CA ILE A 73 -13.90 -17.50 39.06
C ILE A 73 -13.72 -18.69 40.00
N VAL A 74 -12.65 -19.47 39.81
CA VAL A 74 -12.48 -20.78 40.45
C VAL A 74 -11.87 -20.64 41.83
N ARG A 75 -10.83 -19.80 41.97
CA ARG A 75 -10.05 -19.71 43.21
C ARG A 75 -10.64 -18.73 44.20
N GLN A 76 -10.98 -17.52 43.76
CA GLN A 76 -11.48 -16.47 44.64
C GLN A 76 -13.00 -16.57 44.88
N ARG A 77 -13.74 -17.24 43.98
CA ARG A 77 -15.21 -17.37 44.00
C ARG A 77 -15.92 -16.04 44.22
N ASN A 78 -15.32 -14.94 43.80
CA ASN A 78 -15.89 -13.61 43.94
C ASN A 78 -16.67 -13.28 42.67
N PRO A 79 -18.02 -13.30 42.71
CA PRO A 79 -18.84 -13.10 41.51
C PRO A 79 -18.67 -11.70 40.92
N GLY A 80 -18.35 -10.70 41.74
CA GLY A 80 -18.11 -9.33 41.30
C GLY A 80 -16.84 -9.22 40.45
N LEU A 81 -15.72 -9.76 40.95
CA LEU A 81 -14.45 -9.76 40.22
C LEU A 81 -14.54 -10.58 38.94
N ALA A 82 -15.15 -11.76 39.00
CA ALA A 82 -15.37 -12.62 37.84
C ALA A 82 -16.15 -11.88 36.73
N SER A 83 -17.26 -11.24 37.10
CA SER A 83 -18.08 -10.48 36.17
C SER A 83 -17.31 -9.30 35.57
N ALA A 84 -16.54 -8.58 36.39
CA ALA A 84 -15.74 -7.45 35.92
C ALA A 84 -14.66 -7.86 34.92
N VAL A 85 -13.94 -8.97 35.18
CA VAL A 85 -12.92 -9.50 34.26
C VAL A 85 -13.55 -9.99 32.96
N LEU A 86 -14.65 -10.75 33.04
CA LEU A 86 -15.35 -11.23 31.85
C LEU A 86 -15.93 -10.09 31.00
N LEU A 87 -16.54 -9.09 31.63
CA LEU A 87 -17.05 -7.90 30.95
C LEU A 87 -15.92 -7.13 30.28
N THR A 88 -14.76 -7.00 30.94
CA THR A 88 -13.57 -6.38 30.37
C THR A 88 -13.09 -7.13 29.12
N ILE A 89 -12.96 -8.47 29.20
CA ILE A 89 -12.60 -9.31 28.05
C ILE A 89 -13.60 -9.11 26.90
N LEU A 90 -14.91 -9.12 27.19
CA LEU A 90 -15.97 -8.96 26.19
C LEU A 90 -15.87 -7.60 25.48
N VAL A 91 -15.70 -6.52 26.23
CA VAL A 91 -15.52 -5.16 25.68
C VAL A 91 -14.26 -5.08 24.84
N LEU A 92 -13.14 -5.67 25.28
CA LEU A 92 -11.91 -5.70 24.50
C LEU A 92 -12.11 -6.44 23.17
N ILE A 93 -12.77 -7.60 23.18
CA ILE A 93 -13.05 -8.38 21.97
C ILE A 93 -13.91 -7.57 21.00
N LEU A 94 -14.96 -6.90 21.48
CA LEU A 94 -15.81 -6.04 20.66
C LEU A 94 -15.00 -4.91 20.02
N VAL A 95 -14.16 -4.22 20.80
CA VAL A 95 -13.30 -3.15 20.31
C VAL A 95 -12.30 -3.67 19.26
N ILE A 96 -11.68 -4.84 19.49
CA ILE A 96 -10.79 -5.49 18.53
C ILE A 96 -11.53 -5.80 17.23
N MET A 97 -12.77 -6.31 17.28
CA MET A 97 -13.59 -6.55 16.09
C MET A 97 -13.90 -5.27 15.33
N LEU A 98 -14.30 -4.20 16.01
CA LEU A 98 -14.55 -2.90 15.38
C LEU A 98 -13.30 -2.34 14.71
N LEU A 99 -12.14 -2.44 15.37
CA LEU A 99 -10.84 -2.08 14.80
C LEU A 99 -10.53 -2.91 13.56
N ALA A 100 -10.75 -4.23 13.60
CA ALA A 100 -10.50 -5.12 12.47
C ALA A 100 -11.40 -4.79 11.26
N VAL A 101 -12.68 -4.49 11.48
CA VAL A 101 -13.61 -4.07 10.41
C VAL A 101 -13.19 -2.72 9.83
N ALA A 102 -12.88 -1.74 10.68
CA ALA A 102 -12.40 -0.43 10.23
C ALA A 102 -11.13 -0.56 9.38
N ASP A 103 -10.23 -1.47 9.76
CA ASP A 103 -8.97 -1.69 9.05
C ASP A 103 -9.17 -2.45 7.73
N ALA A 104 -10.13 -3.37 7.67
CA ALA A 104 -10.55 -4.04 6.43
C ALA A 104 -11.19 -3.05 5.44
N LEU A 105 -12.03 -2.14 5.93
CA LEU A 105 -12.63 -1.07 5.11
C LEU A 105 -11.57 -0.10 4.61
N ALA A 106 -10.69 0.39 5.47
CA ALA A 106 -9.59 1.27 5.09
C ALA A 106 -8.67 0.64 4.03
N GLY A 107 -8.37 -0.66 4.18
CA GLY A 107 -7.59 -1.41 3.20
C GLY A 107 -8.24 -1.50 1.81
N ARG A 108 -9.58 -1.59 1.74
CA ARG A 108 -10.32 -1.61 0.47
C ARG A 108 -10.23 -0.26 -0.25
N TYR A 109 -10.48 0.85 0.45
CA TYR A 109 -10.40 2.18 -0.15
C TYR A 109 -9.00 2.53 -0.62
N LEU A 110 -7.96 2.22 0.17
CA LEU A 110 -6.58 2.52 -0.19
C LEU A 110 -6.12 1.73 -1.43
N ARG A 111 -6.53 0.46 -1.55
CA ARG A 111 -6.21 -0.35 -2.74
C ARG A 111 -6.85 0.20 -4.00
N ALA A 112 -8.09 0.69 -3.92
CA ALA A 112 -8.77 1.31 -5.04
C ALA A 112 -8.04 2.59 -5.50
N ASP A 113 -7.66 3.46 -4.58
CA ASP A 113 -6.94 4.71 -4.91
C ASP A 113 -5.54 4.43 -5.50
N LEU A 114 -4.82 3.44 -4.95
CA LEU A 114 -3.53 3.02 -5.49
C LEU A 114 -3.65 2.44 -6.91
N GLN A 115 -4.70 1.67 -7.19
CA GLN A 115 -4.96 1.16 -8.54
C GLN A 115 -5.29 2.29 -9.51
N LEU A 116 -6.12 3.26 -9.09
CA LEU A 116 -6.41 4.45 -9.88
C LEU A 116 -5.15 5.23 -10.21
N ARG A 117 -4.30 5.53 -9.23
CA ARG A 117 -3.05 6.26 -9.44
C ARG A 117 -2.08 5.52 -10.36
N LYS A 118 -1.99 4.19 -10.25
CA LYS A 118 -1.20 3.37 -11.17
C LYS A 118 -1.75 3.42 -12.59
N ALA A 119 -3.08 3.37 -12.74
CA ALA A 119 -3.74 3.50 -14.04
C ALA A 119 -3.51 4.89 -14.64
N GLU A 120 -3.63 5.97 -13.86
CA GLU A 120 -3.33 7.34 -14.29
C GLU A 120 -1.86 7.51 -14.69
N ALA A 121 -0.93 6.94 -13.92
CA ALA A 121 0.49 6.99 -14.24
C ALA A 121 0.82 6.22 -15.53
N ALA A 122 0.21 5.04 -15.73
CA ALA A 122 0.34 4.28 -16.96
C ALA A 122 -0.23 5.05 -18.15
N LEU A 123 -1.41 5.65 -18.00
CA LEU A 123 -2.06 6.45 -19.05
C LEU A 123 -1.24 7.69 -19.41
N ARG A 124 -0.64 8.36 -18.42
CA ARG A 124 0.27 9.48 -18.66
C ARG A 124 1.52 9.07 -19.43
N ARG A 125 2.07 7.89 -19.14
CA ARG A 125 3.22 7.36 -19.89
C ARG A 125 2.85 7.11 -21.35
N THR A 126 1.71 6.48 -21.60
CA THR A 126 1.27 6.21 -22.98
C THR A 126 0.97 7.50 -23.75
N LEU A 127 0.42 8.52 -23.08
CA LEU A 127 0.20 9.84 -23.70
C LEU A 127 1.53 10.52 -24.04
N LEU A 128 2.49 10.53 -23.13
CA LEU A 128 3.82 11.10 -23.38
C LEU A 128 4.56 10.37 -24.51
N GLU A 129 4.48 9.04 -24.55
CA GLU A 129 5.06 8.24 -25.65
C GLU A 129 4.40 8.55 -26.99
N ASN A 130 3.07 8.72 -27.01
CA ASN A 130 2.33 9.09 -28.22
C ASN A 130 2.71 10.48 -28.73
N ASP A 131 2.78 11.48 -27.83
CA ASP A 131 3.21 12.84 -28.17
C ASP A 131 4.64 12.87 -28.74
N LEU A 132 5.56 12.11 -28.14
CA LEU A 132 6.93 11.98 -28.64
C LEU A 132 6.97 11.35 -30.05
N GLN A 133 6.18 10.31 -30.30
CA GLN A 133 6.06 9.71 -31.63
C GLN A 133 5.46 10.69 -32.64
N TYR A 134 4.43 11.43 -32.26
CA TYR A 134 3.80 12.44 -33.12
C TYR A 134 4.82 13.50 -33.55
N HIS A 135 5.62 14.02 -32.60
CA HIS A 135 6.68 14.99 -32.90
C HIS A 135 7.81 14.41 -33.77
N ALA A 136 8.18 13.14 -33.57
CA ALA A 136 9.18 12.47 -34.40
C ALA A 136 8.70 12.31 -35.85
N ASN A 137 7.46 11.85 -36.04
CA ASN A 137 6.85 11.68 -37.36
C ASN A 137 6.70 13.02 -38.09
N TRP A 138 6.31 14.08 -37.38
CA TRP A 138 6.22 15.42 -37.96
C TRP A 138 7.58 15.93 -38.47
N LYS A 139 8.66 15.72 -37.70
CA LYS A 139 10.02 16.08 -38.13
C LYS A 139 10.43 15.31 -39.38
N GLN A 140 10.20 14.00 -39.42
CA GLN A 140 10.51 13.17 -40.59
C GLN A 140 9.75 13.65 -41.85
N GLN A 141 8.47 14.02 -41.71
CA GLN A 141 7.71 14.56 -42.84
C GLN A 141 8.27 15.90 -43.34
N GLN A 142 8.72 16.78 -42.44
CA GLN A 142 9.35 18.04 -42.86
C GLN A 142 10.68 17.80 -43.59
N GLU A 143 11.51 16.90 -43.10
CA GLU A 143 12.77 16.53 -43.76
C GLU A 143 12.53 15.95 -45.16
N GLN A 144 11.53 15.07 -45.31
CA GLN A 144 11.15 14.53 -46.62
C GLN A 144 10.67 15.63 -47.59
N LYS A 145 9.86 16.58 -47.12
CA LYS A 145 9.41 17.72 -47.94
C LYS A 145 10.59 18.62 -48.36
N LEU A 146 11.55 18.86 -47.46
CA LEU A 146 12.75 19.63 -47.76
C LEU A 146 13.65 18.92 -48.77
N GLN A 147 13.82 17.60 -48.65
CA GLN A 147 14.56 16.80 -49.63
C GLN A 147 13.89 16.78 -51.01
N ALA A 148 12.56 16.58 -51.06
CA ALA A 148 11.80 16.58 -52.30
C ALA A 148 11.88 17.94 -53.02
N SER A 149 11.67 19.05 -52.30
CA SER A 149 11.80 20.40 -52.87
C SER A 149 13.23 20.74 -53.30
N GLY A 150 14.25 20.24 -52.59
CA GLY A 150 15.65 20.35 -53.00
C GLY A 150 15.98 19.57 -54.28
N GLN A 151 15.40 18.39 -54.47
CA GLN A 151 15.54 17.59 -55.70
C GLN A 151 14.84 18.24 -56.89
N GLU A 152 13.62 18.75 -56.70
CA GLU A 152 12.89 19.48 -57.75
C GLU A 152 13.65 20.74 -58.19
N ALA A 153 14.18 21.52 -57.24
CA ALA A 153 14.98 22.71 -57.54
C ALA A 153 16.29 22.39 -58.28
N SER A 154 16.91 21.25 -57.98
CA SER A 154 18.14 20.79 -58.66
C SER A 154 17.85 20.22 -60.05
N SER A 155 16.73 19.52 -60.23
CA SER A 155 16.27 18.99 -61.53
C SER A 155 15.92 20.10 -62.51
N ASN A 156 15.29 21.18 -62.02
CA ASN A 156 14.93 22.35 -62.85
C ASN A 156 16.14 23.24 -63.21
N ARG A 157 17.33 22.97 -62.64
CA ARG A 157 18.63 23.57 -63.02
C ARG A 157 19.43 22.72 -64.00
N LYS A 158 18.81 21.80 -64.76
CA LYS A 158 19.51 21.16 -65.88
C LYS A 158 19.82 22.21 -66.97
N PRO A 159 21.09 22.39 -67.35
CA PRO A 159 21.55 23.52 -68.15
C PRO A 159 21.18 23.31 -69.62
N GLY A 160 20.14 24.00 -70.08
CA GLY A 160 20.02 24.36 -71.48
C GLY A 160 20.85 25.61 -71.73
N GLN A 161 22.13 25.45 -72.07
CA GLN A 161 22.91 26.36 -72.95
C GLN A 161 24.39 25.90 -73.01
N THR A 162 24.61 24.81 -73.73
CA THR A 162 25.82 24.62 -74.54
C THR A 162 25.35 24.58 -75.99
N SER A 163 25.21 25.75 -76.61
CA SER A 163 25.30 25.96 -78.06
C SER A 163 26.54 26.85 -78.20
N GLU A 164 27.71 26.36 -78.59
CA GLU A 164 28.07 25.86 -79.93
C GLU A 164 27.46 26.71 -81.05
N GLU A 165 28.21 27.72 -81.49
CA GLU A 165 28.40 28.20 -82.87
C GLU A 165 29.49 29.31 -82.78
N ASN A 166 30.75 29.07 -83.17
CA ASN A 166 31.31 29.02 -84.54
C ASN A 166 30.94 30.24 -85.41
#